data_AF-A0A4R1NIQ4-F1
#
_entry.id   AF-A0A4R1NIQ4-F1
#
_cell.length_a   1.000
_cell.length_b   1.000
_cell.length_c   1.000
_cell.angle_alpha   90.00
_cell.angle_beta   90.00
_cell.angle_gamma   90.00
#
_symmetry.space_group_name_H-M   'P 1'
#
loop_
_entity.id
_entity.type
_entity.pdbx_description
1 polymer ?
#
loop_
_entity_poly.entity_id
_entity_poly.type
_entity_poly.pdbx_seq_one_letter_code
_entity_poly.pdbx_strand_id
1 'polypeptide(L)'
;MTILDPQLGAAKPILLRVIFILNALKILFTVGFFVAFKFYGLSVHGLEGDSAANLMLLALALYVAAFGAIVASILKRNITGIRLALLADLGVSLYVVAPIGFVTFAVSMALTFSKPVRAYFAYRA
;
A
#
# COMPACT_ATOMS: atom_id res chain seq x y z
N MET A 1 23.86 -7.79 -28.40
CA MET A 1 23.31 -6.42 -28.35
C MET A 1 22.18 -6.40 -27.33
N THR A 2 22.44 -5.91 -26.12
CA THR A 2 21.40 -5.59 -25.14
C THR A 2 20.65 -4.36 -25.66
N ILE A 3 19.41 -4.56 -26.12
CA ILE A 3 18.51 -3.46 -26.44
C ILE A 3 18.33 -2.68 -25.14
N LEU A 4 18.98 -1.52 -25.04
CA LEU A 4 18.73 -0.58 -23.96
C LEU A 4 17.26 -0.20 -24.06
N ASP A 5 16.47 -0.60 -23.06
CA ASP A 5 15.05 -0.29 -22.95
C ASP A 5 14.89 1.23 -23.21
N PRO A 6 14.23 1.66 -24.30
CA PRO A 6 14.18 3.07 -24.72
C PRO A 6 13.59 4.00 -23.65
N GLN A 7 13.05 3.41 -22.58
CA GLN A 7 12.37 4.07 -21.50
C GLN A 7 12.95 3.71 -20.12
N LEU A 8 14.24 3.40 -20.05
CA LEU A 8 15.05 3.43 -18.81
C LEU A 8 15.18 4.89 -18.33
N GLY A 9 14.05 5.54 -18.06
CA GLY A 9 13.90 6.99 -17.91
C GLY A 9 12.47 7.52 -18.11
N ALA A 10 11.50 6.71 -18.56
CA ALA A 10 10.10 7.16 -18.62
C ALA A 10 9.63 7.56 -17.22
N ALA A 11 9.29 8.84 -17.08
CA ALA A 11 8.88 9.41 -15.81
C ALA A 11 7.69 8.62 -15.25
N LYS A 12 7.87 8.03 -14.05
CA LYS A 12 6.78 7.32 -13.35
C LYS A 12 5.54 8.22 -13.34
N PRO A 13 4.39 7.75 -13.87
CA PRO A 13 3.20 8.59 -13.96
C PRO A 13 2.79 9.07 -12.57
N ILE A 14 2.30 10.30 -12.48
CA ILE A 14 1.95 10.95 -11.21
C ILE A 14 0.99 10.08 -10.40
N LEU A 15 0.02 9.43 -11.05
CA LEU A 15 -0.94 8.53 -10.38
C LEU A 15 -0.27 7.34 -9.68
N LEU A 16 0.86 6.85 -10.19
CA LEU A 16 1.61 5.78 -9.56
C LEU A 16 2.35 6.25 -8.31
N ARG A 17 2.78 7.52 -8.31
CA ARG A 17 3.32 8.19 -7.12
C ARG A 17 2.22 8.39 -6.07
N VAL A 18 0.99 8.69 -6.48
CA VAL A 18 -0.16 8.77 -5.58
C VAL A 18 -0.41 7.43 -4.89
N ILE A 19 -0.45 6.32 -5.64
CA ILE A 19 -0.57 4.97 -5.04
C ILE A 19 0.54 4.74 -4.01
N PHE A 20 1.78 5.09 -4.34
CA PHE A 20 2.91 4.94 -3.43
C PHE A 20 2.76 5.79 -2.16
N ILE A 21 2.42 7.07 -2.30
CA ILE A 21 2.26 8.00 -1.16
C ILE A 21 1.10 7.56 -0.26
N LEU A 22 -0.05 7.15 -0.83
CA LEU A 22 -1.19 6.69 -0.04
C LEU A 22 -0.84 5.47 0.82
N ASN A 23 -0.11 4.51 0.26
CA ASN A 23 0.31 3.32 1.02
C ASN A 23 1.38 3.66 2.07
N ALA A 24 2.31 4.57 1.75
CA ALA A 24 3.31 5.04 2.71
C ALA A 24 2.69 5.83 3.88
N LEU A 25 1.71 6.70 3.60
CA LEU A 25 0.96 7.43 4.63
C LEU A 25 0.19 6.46 5.52
N LYS A 26 -0.36 5.38 4.95
CA LYS A 26 -1.04 4.37 5.76
C LYS A 26 -0.11 3.72 6.78
N ILE A 27 1.09 3.32 6.37
CA ILE A 27 2.13 2.79 7.26
C ILE A 27 2.44 3.80 8.37
N LEU A 28 2.64 5.08 8.02
CA LEU A 28 2.90 6.14 8.98
C LEU A 28 1.76 6.29 10.00
N PHE A 29 0.51 6.25 9.55
CA PHE A 29 -0.66 6.27 10.45
C PHE A 29 -0.69 5.04 11.36
N THR A 30 -0.37 3.85 10.86
CA THR A 30 -0.32 2.64 11.69
C THR A 30 0.74 2.74 12.78
N VAL A 31 1.91 3.30 12.49
CA VAL A 31 2.93 3.62 13.51
C VAL A 31 2.40 4.63 14.52
N GLY A 32 1.72 5.69 14.06
CA GLY A 32 1.10 6.68 14.93
C GLY A 32 0.08 6.07 15.90
N PHE A 33 -0.81 5.22 15.40
CA PHE A 33 -1.78 4.49 16.22
C PHE A 33 -1.10 3.53 17.19
N PHE A 34 -0.06 2.80 16.77
CA PHE A 34 0.73 1.96 17.67
C PHE A 34 1.26 2.75 18.87
N VAL A 35 1.90 3.90 18.61
CA VAL A 35 2.44 4.77 19.67
C VAL A 35 1.31 5.30 20.55
N ALA A 36 0.18 5.70 19.97
CA ALA A 36 -0.95 6.22 20.70
C ALA A 36 -1.60 5.18 21.63
N PHE A 37 -1.78 3.94 21.16
CA PHE A 37 -2.29 2.83 21.99
C PHE A 37 -1.30 2.44 23.09
N LYS A 38 0.00 2.35 22.76
CA LYS A 38 1.03 1.86 23.69
C LYS A 38 1.42 2.86 24.78
N PHE A 39 1.57 4.14 24.42
CA PHE A 39 2.14 5.16 25.32
C PHE A 39 1.14 6.18 25.83
N TYR A 40 0.04 6.41 25.09
CA TYR A 40 -0.96 7.42 25.44
C TYR A 40 -2.29 6.81 25.89
N GLY A 41 -2.39 5.47 25.99
CA GLY A 41 -3.55 4.78 26.53
C GLY A 41 -4.84 5.00 25.74
N LEU A 42 -4.72 5.17 24.42
CA LEU A 42 -5.88 5.44 23.56
C LEU A 42 -6.86 4.24 23.59
N SER A 43 -8.16 4.54 23.62
CA SER A 43 -9.23 3.53 23.57
C SER A 43 -10.11 3.78 22.37
N VAL A 44 -10.27 2.79 21.51
CA VAL A 44 -11.18 2.87 20.36
C VAL A 44 -11.96 1.57 20.25
N HIS A 45 -13.28 1.63 20.42
CA HIS A 45 -14.18 0.48 20.22
C HIS A 45 -13.80 -0.77 21.06
N GLY A 46 -13.27 -0.56 22.27
CA GLY A 46 -12.86 -1.66 23.16
C GLY A 46 -11.47 -2.24 22.85
N LEU A 47 -10.75 -1.69 21.88
CA LEU A 47 -9.31 -1.93 21.69
C LEU A 47 -8.55 -0.95 22.60
N GLU A 48 -7.88 -1.50 23.61
CA GLU A 48 -7.13 -0.75 24.61
C GLU A 48 -5.79 -1.42 24.93
N GLY A 49 -4.80 -0.58 25.26
CA GLY A 49 -3.51 -0.99 25.79
C GLY A 49 -2.72 -1.92 24.87
N ASP A 50 -2.07 -2.91 25.49
CA ASP A 50 -1.04 -3.73 24.83
C ASP A 50 -1.59 -4.66 23.75
N SER A 51 -2.85 -5.10 23.84
CA SER A 51 -3.48 -5.94 22.82
C SER A 51 -3.70 -5.15 21.52
N ALA A 52 -4.19 -3.92 21.63
CA ALA A 52 -4.38 -3.00 20.50
C ALA A 52 -3.04 -2.61 19.87
N ALA A 53 -2.02 -2.33 20.70
CA ALA A 53 -0.67 -2.05 20.24
C ALA A 53 -0.08 -3.24 19.47
N ASN A 54 -0.17 -4.47 19.98
CA ASN A 54 0.34 -5.65 19.28
C ASN A 54 -0.38 -5.89 17.95
N LEU A 55 -1.69 -5.64 17.90
CA LEU A 55 -2.47 -5.74 16.67
C LEU A 55 -2.04 -4.67 15.63
N MET A 56 -1.78 -3.44 16.06
CA MET A 56 -1.21 -2.40 15.19
C MET A 56 0.20 -2.75 14.71
N LEU A 57 1.01 -3.40 15.53
CA LEU A 57 2.36 -3.82 15.16
C LEU A 57 2.34 -4.96 14.12
N LEU A 58 1.42 -5.92 14.27
CA LEU A 58 1.16 -6.94 13.25
C LEU A 58 0.67 -6.30 11.94
N ALA A 59 -0.31 -5.39 12.04
CA ALA A 59 -0.84 -4.66 10.89
C ALA A 59 0.27 -3.89 10.16
N LEU A 60 1.16 -3.23 10.92
CA LEU A 60 2.32 -2.53 10.39
C LEU A 60 3.23 -3.44 9.58
N ALA A 61 3.60 -4.59 10.14
CA ALA A 61 4.45 -5.57 9.46
C ALA A 61 3.82 -6.04 8.14
N LEU A 62 2.52 -6.33 8.16
CA LEU A 62 1.78 -6.77 6.97
C LEU A 62 1.63 -5.66 5.93
N TYR A 63 1.36 -4.42 6.33
CA TYR A 63 1.30 -3.27 5.43
C TYR A 63 2.66 -2.95 4.80
N VAL A 64 3.75 -3.07 5.56
CA VAL A 64 5.11 -2.93 5.01
C VAL A 64 5.40 -4.03 4.00
N ALA A 65 5.02 -5.29 4.29
CA ALA A 65 5.19 -6.39 3.35
C ALA A 65 4.37 -6.19 2.07
N ALA A 66 3.10 -5.79 2.19
CA ALA A 66 2.22 -5.48 1.06
C ALA A 66 2.77 -4.31 0.23
N PHE A 67 3.24 -3.25 0.89
CA PHE A 67 3.89 -2.12 0.23
C PHE A 67 5.16 -2.53 -0.52
N GLY A 68 6.01 -3.38 0.09
CA GLY A 68 7.16 -3.98 -0.58
C GLY A 68 6.76 -4.75 -1.84
N ALA A 69 5.68 -5.53 -1.78
CA ALA A 69 5.15 -6.26 -2.93
C ALA A 69 4.61 -5.33 -4.04
N ILE A 70 3.96 -4.21 -3.68
CA ILE A 70 3.53 -3.17 -4.62
C ILE A 70 4.76 -2.57 -5.32
N VAL A 71 5.78 -2.17 -4.55
CA VAL A 71 7.02 -1.57 -5.10
C VAL A 71 7.74 -2.57 -6.01
N ALA A 72 7.90 -3.82 -5.58
CA ALA A 72 8.51 -4.86 -6.40
C ALA A 72 7.74 -5.09 -7.71
N SER A 73 6.41 -5.08 -7.66
CA SER A 73 5.55 -5.24 -8.84
C SER A 73 5.62 -4.03 -9.78
N ILE A 74 5.75 -2.81 -9.24
CA ILE A 74 6.01 -1.60 -10.02
C ILE A 74 7.34 -1.69 -10.76
N LEU A 75 8.40 -2.13 -10.08
CA LEU A 75 9.74 -2.27 -10.66
C LEU A 75 9.76 -3.36 -11.73
N LYS A 76 9.05 -4.47 -11.51
CA LYS A 76 8.87 -5.56 -12.48
C LYS A 76 7.87 -5.24 -13.60
N ARG A 77 7.27 -4.04 -13.61
CA ARG A 77 6.19 -3.63 -14.53
C ARG A 77 5.05 -4.67 -14.62
N ASN A 78 4.67 -5.27 -13.49
CA ASN A 78 3.57 -6.25 -13.42
C ASN A 78 2.32 -5.63 -12.78
N ILE A 79 1.32 -5.29 -13.62
CA ILE A 79 0.05 -4.71 -13.16
C ILE A 79 -0.77 -5.68 -12.31
N THR A 80 -0.75 -6.97 -12.63
CA THR A 80 -1.45 -8.01 -11.86
C THR A 80 -0.83 -8.14 -10.47
N GLY A 81 0.50 -8.07 -10.38
CA GLY A 81 1.22 -8.07 -9.10
C GLY A 81 0.78 -6.93 -8.17
N ILE A 82 0.61 -5.72 -8.71
CA ILE A 82 0.12 -4.58 -7.91
C ILE A 82 -1.29 -4.83 -7.41
N ARG A 83 -2.19 -5.31 -8.28
CA ARG A 83 -3.59 -5.57 -7.89
C ARG A 83 -3.67 -6.65 -6.82
N LEU A 84 -2.91 -7.73 -6.95
CA LEU A 84 -2.85 -8.78 -5.94
C LEU A 84 -2.30 -8.26 -4.61
N ALA A 85 -1.25 -7.44 -4.65
CA ALA A 85 -0.71 -6.83 -3.44
C ALA A 85 -1.71 -5.87 -2.77
N LEU A 86 -2.45 -5.07 -3.55
CA LEU A 86 -3.53 -4.23 -3.03
C LEU A 86 -4.69 -5.05 -2.46
N LEU A 87 -5.03 -6.20 -3.05
CA LEU A 87 -6.06 -7.09 -2.49
C LEU A 87 -5.60 -7.74 -1.18
N ALA A 88 -4.34 -8.15 -1.09
CA ALA A 88 -3.76 -8.64 0.16
C ALA A 88 -3.79 -7.53 1.23
N ASP A 89 -3.45 -6.31 0.85
CA ASP A 89 -3.49 -5.11 1.69
C ASP A 89 -4.91 -4.78 2.21
N LEU A 90 -5.94 -4.97 1.37
CA LEU A 90 -7.34 -4.89 1.78
C LEU A 90 -7.69 -5.97 2.82
N GLY A 91 -7.19 -7.19 2.65
CA GLY A 91 -7.38 -8.28 3.62
C GLY A 91 -6.87 -7.93 5.02
N VAL A 92 -5.70 -7.28 5.10
CA VAL A 92 -5.16 -6.77 6.37
C VAL A 92 -6.06 -5.67 6.94
N SER A 93 -6.52 -4.76 6.09
CA SER A 93 -7.40 -3.64 6.50
C SER A 93 -8.75 -4.13 7.02
N LEU A 94 -9.28 -5.22 6.46
CA LEU A 94 -10.48 -5.92 6.93
C LEU A 94 -10.26 -6.54 8.31
N TYR A 95 -9.16 -7.26 8.50
CA TYR A 95 -8.83 -7.90 9.76
C TYR A 95 -8.69 -6.90 10.91
N VAL A 96 -8.07 -5.76 10.62
CA VAL A 96 -7.79 -4.69 11.61
C VAL A 96 -8.95 -3.69 11.70
N VAL A 97 -10.00 -3.85 10.90
CA VAL A 97 -11.16 -2.95 10.80
C VAL A 97 -10.73 -1.48 10.62
N ALA A 98 -9.76 -1.24 9.75
CA ALA A 98 -9.14 0.07 9.57
C ALA A 98 -9.84 0.87 8.46
N PRO A 99 -10.68 1.91 8.77
CA PRO A 99 -11.43 2.66 7.76
C PRO A 99 -10.53 3.32 6.71
N ILE A 100 -9.38 3.83 7.14
CA ILE A 100 -8.36 4.45 6.29
C ILE A 100 -7.80 3.43 5.29
N GLY A 101 -7.67 2.16 5.69
CA GLY A 101 -7.22 1.08 4.81
C GLY A 101 -8.17 0.85 3.63
N PHE A 102 -9.47 0.93 3.85
CA PHE A 102 -10.46 0.79 2.76
C PHE A 102 -10.41 1.95 1.78
N VAL A 103 -10.31 3.18 2.26
CA VAL A 103 -10.25 4.38 1.40
C VAL A 103 -8.99 4.35 0.55
N THR A 104 -7.84 4.08 1.18
CA THR A 104 -6.55 3.98 0.46
C THR A 104 -6.55 2.84 -0.56
N PHE A 105 -7.15 1.69 -0.23
CA PHE A 105 -7.36 0.60 -1.18
C PHE A 105 -8.24 1.03 -2.36
N ALA A 106 -9.43 1.58 -2.10
CA ALA A 106 -10.39 1.93 -3.15
C ALA A 106 -9.80 2.92 -4.15
N VAL A 107 -9.14 3.97 -3.65
CA VAL A 107 -8.46 4.96 -4.49
C VAL A 107 -7.30 4.31 -5.24
N SER A 108 -6.42 3.57 -4.56
CA SER A 108 -5.25 2.94 -5.21
C SER A 108 -5.67 1.94 -6.29
N MET A 109 -6.69 1.13 -6.01
CA MET A 109 -7.23 0.13 -6.92
C MET A 109 -7.86 0.79 -8.14
N ALA A 110 -8.68 1.82 -7.97
CA ALA A 110 -9.26 2.59 -9.07
C ALA A 110 -8.16 3.20 -9.97
N LEU A 111 -7.10 3.74 -9.37
CA LEU A 111 -5.96 4.29 -10.11
C LEU A 111 -5.24 3.23 -10.96
N THR A 112 -5.23 1.94 -10.56
CA THR A 112 -4.65 0.87 -11.39
C THR A 112 -5.40 0.61 -12.71
N PHE A 113 -6.65 1.05 -12.83
CA PHE A 113 -7.43 0.91 -14.07
C PHE A 113 -7.32 2.13 -14.99
N SER A 114 -6.74 3.23 -14.50
CA SER A 114 -6.55 4.44 -15.29
C SER A 114 -5.66 4.21 -16.52
N LYS A 115 -5.99 4.89 -17.63
CA LYS A 115 -5.21 4.87 -18.88
C LYS A 115 -3.70 5.10 -18.67
N PRO A 116 -3.24 6.13 -17.94
CA PRO A 116 -1.80 6.39 -17.79
C PRO A 116 -1.07 5.31 -16.99
N VAL A 117 -1.73 4.68 -16.02
CA VAL A 117 -1.13 3.58 -15.24
C VAL A 117 -1.06 2.31 -16.09
N ARG A 118 -2.14 1.96 -16.80
CA ARG A 118 -2.15 0.82 -17.73
C ARG A 118 -1.10 0.97 -18.84
N ALA A 119 -0.94 2.17 -19.39
CA ALA A 119 0.06 2.44 -20.43
C ALA A 119 1.49 2.21 -19.92
N TYR A 120 1.81 2.62 -18.69
CA TYR A 120 3.11 2.36 -18.06
C TYR A 120 3.43 0.87 -17.94
N PHE A 121 2.41 0.04 -17.69
CA PHE A 121 2.56 -1.41 -17.55
C PHE A 121 2.48 -2.19 -18.88
N ALA A 122 1.79 -1.66 -19.89
CA ALA A 122 1.62 -2.31 -21.19
C ALA A 122 2.89 -2.31 -22.05
N TYR A 123 3.89 -1.47 -21.75
CA TYR A 123 5.09 -1.30 -22.58
C TYR A 123 6.03 -2.52 -22.61
N ARG A 124 5.85 -3.51 -21.74
CA ARG A 124 6.64 -4.76 -21.72
C ARG A 124 5.79 -6.03 -21.92
N ALA A 125 4.52 -5.88 -22.29
CA ALA A 125 3.65 -7.01 -22.63
C ALA A 125 3.88 -7.46 -24.08
#